data_AF-A0A8I1QN52-F1
#
_entry.id   AF-A0A8I1QN52-F1
#
_cell.length_a   1.000
_cell.length_b   1.000
_cell.length_c   1.000
_cell.angle_alpha   90.00
_cell.angle_beta   90.00
_cell.angle_gamma   90.00
#
_symmetry.space_group_name_H-M   'P 1'
#
loop_
_entity.id
_entity.type
_entity.pdbx_description
1 polymer ?
#
loop_
_entity_poly.entity_id
_entity_poly.type
_entity_poly.pdbx_seq_one_letter_code
_entity_poly.pdbx_strand_id
1 'polypeptide(L)'
;MKLSHALLTTAFSLSLAACGGGGGDAPAPASADQAKVSLAEFEGVWKRDAAHDVCVPDFVYNQDYAARVRDVTLTKTGSNELEIAYAVQVYSDDACTVKQGLVRERFTVSLVPVTRAGRDNVVKGIPRFVGAVASADGGAGITLTALPDGRMTGLTNVKTIGDVQGGRLQFSVAEPGQPVDADGYPNDFNANDYFVR
;
A
#
# COMPACT_ATOMS: atom_id res chain seq x y z
N MET A 1 10.25 -24.94 72.13
CA MET A 1 10.37 -26.41 72.28
C MET A 1 10.32 -27.04 70.90
N LYS A 2 11.39 -27.79 70.57
CA LYS A 2 11.51 -28.98 69.69
C LYS A 2 11.05 -28.85 68.22
N LEU A 3 12.00 -28.74 67.27
CA LEU A 3 12.64 -29.85 66.48
C LEU A 3 11.81 -30.10 65.18
N SER A 4 12.32 -30.18 63.94
CA SER A 4 13.59 -30.67 63.35
C SER A 4 13.65 -30.17 61.88
N HIS A 5 14.75 -29.59 61.38
CA HIS A 5 15.87 -30.21 60.63
C HIS A 5 15.56 -30.89 59.28
N ALA A 6 16.15 -30.28 58.25
CA ALA A 6 17.08 -30.85 57.25
C ALA A 6 16.57 -31.43 55.92
N LEU A 7 17.17 -30.84 54.86
CA LEU A 7 17.47 -31.30 53.50
C LEU A 7 17.49 -32.82 53.27
N LEU A 8 17.08 -33.23 52.07
CA LEU A 8 17.83 -34.20 51.26
C LEU A 8 17.63 -33.97 49.76
N THR A 9 18.72 -33.64 49.07
CA THR A 9 18.93 -33.71 47.62
C THR A 9 18.96 -35.16 47.14
N THR A 10 18.39 -35.46 45.96
CA THR A 10 18.91 -36.52 45.09
C THR A 10 18.74 -36.11 43.62
N ALA A 11 19.86 -35.73 43.02
CA ALA A 11 20.05 -35.75 41.58
C ALA A 11 20.16 -37.21 41.14
N PHE A 12 19.41 -37.60 40.10
CA PHE A 12 19.73 -38.78 39.30
C PHE A 12 19.87 -38.33 37.85
N SER A 13 21.11 -38.03 37.49
CA SER A 13 21.57 -38.08 36.12
C SER A 13 22.40 -39.35 36.00
N LEU A 14 21.99 -40.30 35.18
CA LEU A 14 22.90 -41.23 34.51
C LEU A 14 22.22 -41.75 33.25
N SER A 15 22.92 -41.49 32.16
CA SER A 15 22.51 -41.53 30.78
C SER A 15 23.11 -42.74 30.05
N LEU A 16 22.54 -42.99 28.87
CA LEU A 16 23.05 -43.76 27.71
C LEU A 16 22.95 -45.29 27.72
N ALA A 17 22.14 -45.80 26.78
CA ALA A 17 22.56 -46.40 25.50
C ALA A 17 21.36 -47.19 24.93
N ALA A 18 21.07 -47.33 23.64
CA ALA A 18 21.49 -46.72 22.39
C ALA A 18 20.47 -47.26 21.35
N CYS A 19 19.99 -46.43 20.44
CA CYS A 19 19.39 -46.85 19.15
C CYS A 19 19.35 -45.55 18.34
N GLY A 20 20.29 -45.27 17.46
CA GLY A 20 20.63 -46.08 16.31
C GLY A 20 20.29 -45.21 15.09
N GLY A 21 21.29 -44.91 14.28
CA GLY A 21 21.17 -44.58 12.86
C GLY A 21 20.37 -43.33 12.47
N GLY A 22 21.06 -42.40 11.81
CA GLY A 22 20.40 -41.46 10.90
C GLY A 22 20.98 -40.07 11.01
N GLY A 23 22.06 -39.82 10.26
CA GLY A 23 22.34 -38.47 9.80
C GLY A 23 21.13 -38.01 8.99
N GLY A 24 20.32 -37.16 9.59
CA GLY A 24 19.34 -36.34 8.89
C GLY A 24 19.90 -34.94 8.91
N ASP A 25 20.32 -34.46 7.74
CA ASP A 25 20.50 -33.04 7.49
C ASP A 25 19.37 -32.30 8.18
N ALA A 26 19.72 -31.46 9.15
CA ALA A 26 18.78 -30.45 9.62
C ALA A 26 18.29 -29.75 8.35
N PRO A 27 16.98 -29.69 8.07
CA PRO A 27 16.52 -28.88 6.97
C PRO A 27 17.08 -27.49 7.26
N ALA A 28 17.88 -26.99 6.30
CA ALA A 28 18.31 -25.60 6.30
C ALA A 28 17.08 -24.78 6.71
N PRO A 29 17.21 -23.81 7.64
CA PRO A 29 16.10 -22.93 7.95
C PRO A 29 15.55 -22.49 6.61
N ALA A 30 14.28 -22.81 6.33
CA ALA A 30 13.65 -22.47 5.06
C ALA A 30 14.02 -21.00 4.86
N SER A 31 14.91 -20.75 3.89
CA SER A 31 15.16 -19.41 3.40
C SER A 31 13.77 -18.91 3.20
N ALA A 32 13.34 -17.94 4.00
CA ALA A 32 12.02 -17.37 3.86
C ALA A 32 11.91 -17.10 2.37
N ASP A 33 11.04 -17.85 1.69
CA ASP A 33 10.66 -17.58 0.32
C ASP A 33 10.05 -16.19 0.46
N GLN A 34 10.91 -15.17 0.40
CA GLN A 34 10.51 -13.81 0.24
C GLN A 34 9.77 -13.87 -1.06
N ALA A 35 8.44 -13.94 -0.95
CA ALA A 35 7.52 -13.87 -2.06
C ALA A 35 8.10 -12.84 -3.00
N LYS A 36 8.55 -13.30 -4.16
CA LYS A 36 9.29 -12.45 -5.08
C LYS A 36 8.25 -11.51 -5.67
N VAL A 37 8.03 -10.39 -4.99
CA VAL A 37 7.06 -9.39 -5.41
C VAL A 37 7.40 -9.02 -6.84
N SER A 38 6.42 -9.22 -7.72
CA SER A 38 6.54 -8.85 -9.11
C SER A 38 6.08 -7.41 -9.27
N LEU A 39 7.01 -6.46 -9.25
CA LEU A 39 6.66 -5.05 -9.54
C LEU A 39 6.02 -4.87 -10.91
N ALA A 40 6.29 -5.76 -11.86
CA ALA A 40 5.66 -5.77 -13.16
C ALA A 40 4.13 -5.96 -13.09
N GLU A 41 3.61 -6.59 -12.03
CA GLU A 41 2.17 -6.72 -11.82
C GLU A 41 1.51 -5.40 -11.42
N PHE A 42 2.25 -4.51 -10.75
CA PHE A 42 1.80 -3.16 -10.44
C PHE A 42 1.77 -2.27 -11.68
N GLU A 43 2.70 -2.45 -12.61
CA GLU A 43 2.82 -1.60 -13.79
C GLU A 43 1.55 -1.63 -14.66
N GLY A 44 1.11 -0.44 -15.09
CA GLY A 44 -0.04 -0.27 -15.96
C GLY A 44 -0.93 0.89 -15.57
N VAL A 45 -2.04 1.01 -16.29
CA VAL A 45 -3.10 1.99 -16.03
C VAL A 45 -4.22 1.28 -15.28
N TRP A 46 -4.63 1.87 -14.17
CA TRP A 46 -5.63 1.34 -13.26
C TRP A 46 -6.77 2.34 -13.10
N LYS A 47 -8.01 1.89 -13.10
CA LYS A 47 -9.21 2.71 -13.02
C LYS A 47 -10.08 2.25 -11.87
N ARG A 48 -10.86 3.15 -11.28
CA ARG A 48 -11.93 2.71 -10.37
C ARG A 48 -12.92 1.88 -11.16
N ASP A 49 -13.47 0.84 -10.55
CA ASP A 49 -14.59 0.16 -11.16
C ASP A 49 -15.84 1.07 -11.11
N ALA A 50 -16.88 0.71 -11.86
CA ALA A 50 -18.09 1.53 -11.95
C ALA A 50 -18.85 1.67 -10.62
N ALA A 51 -18.67 0.74 -9.67
CA ALA A 51 -19.33 0.79 -8.37
C ALA A 51 -18.66 1.80 -7.42
N HIS A 52 -17.39 2.11 -7.65
CA HIS A 52 -16.58 3.02 -6.83
C HIS A 52 -16.16 4.29 -7.58
N ASP A 53 -16.59 4.50 -8.84
CA ASP A 53 -16.43 5.76 -9.58
C ASP A 53 -17.44 6.79 -9.07
N VAL A 54 -17.01 7.56 -8.06
CA VAL A 54 -17.84 8.56 -7.38
C VAL A 54 -17.36 9.97 -7.72
N CYS A 55 -18.30 10.87 -8.02
CA CYS A 55 -18.04 12.31 -8.13
C CYS A 55 -17.96 12.91 -6.72
N VAL A 56 -16.84 13.57 -6.41
CA VAL A 56 -16.57 14.18 -5.11
C VAL A 56 -16.62 15.69 -5.27
N PRO A 57 -17.47 16.41 -4.52
CA PRO A 57 -17.50 17.87 -4.54
C PRO A 57 -16.25 18.47 -3.87
N ASP A 58 -16.14 19.79 -3.87
CA ASP A 58 -15.10 20.54 -3.15
C ASP A 58 -13.68 20.12 -3.55
N PHE A 59 -13.38 20.11 -4.85
CA PHE A 59 -12.06 19.77 -5.36
C PHE A 59 -10.98 20.58 -4.65
N VAL A 60 -9.96 19.88 -4.15
CA VAL A 60 -9.03 20.43 -3.15
C VAL A 60 -8.25 21.67 -3.61
N TYR A 61 -8.10 21.87 -4.91
CA TYR A 61 -7.39 23.01 -5.51
C TYR A 61 -8.33 24.07 -6.10
N ASN A 62 -9.64 23.88 -6.03
CA ASN A 62 -10.67 24.89 -6.25
C ASN A 62 -12.04 24.30 -5.83
N GLN A 63 -12.63 24.82 -4.75
CA GLN A 63 -13.87 24.29 -4.18
C GLN A 63 -15.10 24.48 -5.08
N ASP A 64 -15.02 25.35 -6.09
CA ASP A 64 -16.10 25.53 -7.08
C ASP A 64 -16.24 24.34 -8.05
N TYR A 65 -15.31 23.37 -7.98
CA TYR A 65 -15.29 22.21 -8.85
C TYR A 65 -15.56 20.92 -8.11
N ALA A 66 -16.19 19.98 -8.80
CA ALA A 66 -16.22 18.58 -8.42
C ALA A 66 -15.13 17.80 -9.17
N ALA A 67 -14.83 16.60 -8.68
CA ALA A 67 -13.73 15.80 -9.19
C ALA A 67 -14.05 14.30 -9.14
N ARG A 68 -13.49 13.54 -10.08
CA ARG A 68 -13.47 12.08 -10.00
C ARG A 68 -12.11 11.53 -10.42
N VAL A 69 -11.74 10.41 -9.83
CA VAL A 69 -10.51 9.71 -10.22
C VAL A 69 -10.69 9.11 -11.60
N ARG A 70 -9.85 9.51 -12.55
CA ARG A 70 -9.90 9.00 -13.91
C ARG A 70 -9.08 7.73 -14.04
N ASP A 71 -7.83 7.79 -13.61
CA ASP A 71 -6.88 6.69 -13.69
C ASP A 71 -5.69 6.89 -12.72
N VAL A 72 -5.04 5.79 -12.39
CA VAL A 72 -3.74 5.73 -11.72
C VAL A 72 -2.80 4.96 -12.62
N THR A 73 -1.74 5.60 -13.09
CA THR A 73 -0.71 4.95 -13.89
C THR A 73 0.49 4.65 -13.01
N LEU A 74 0.89 3.39 -12.94
CA LEU A 74 2.09 2.94 -12.23
C LEU A 74 3.17 2.57 -13.25
N THR A 75 4.35 3.17 -13.11
CA THR A 75 5.50 2.92 -13.98
C THR A 75 6.71 2.54 -13.13
N LYS A 76 7.39 1.46 -13.48
CA LYS A 76 8.64 1.11 -12.81
C LYS A 76 9.77 2.02 -13.26
N THR A 77 10.42 2.68 -12.30
CA THR A 77 11.55 3.59 -12.55
C THR A 77 12.88 3.02 -12.06
N GLY A 78 12.85 2.00 -11.20
CA GLY A 78 14.04 1.33 -10.67
C GLY A 78 13.77 -0.12 -10.27
N SER A 79 14.77 -0.78 -9.67
CA SER A 79 14.59 -2.17 -9.20
C SER A 79 13.50 -2.30 -8.14
N ASN A 80 13.41 -1.31 -7.24
CA ASN A 80 12.43 -1.22 -6.15
C ASN A 80 11.76 0.17 -6.11
N GLU A 81 11.56 0.81 -7.27
CA GLU A 81 10.96 2.15 -7.33
C GLU A 81 9.83 2.18 -8.36
N LEU A 82 8.70 2.77 -7.95
CA LEU A 82 7.58 3.08 -8.83
C LEU A 82 7.34 4.60 -8.87
N GLU A 83 7.04 5.10 -10.06
CA GLU A 83 6.31 6.36 -10.23
C GLU A 83 4.81 6.06 -10.21
N ILE A 84 4.07 6.81 -9.40
CA ILE A 84 2.60 6.81 -9.34
C ILE A 84 2.13 8.11 -9.98
N ALA A 85 1.42 8.02 -11.10
CA ALA A 85 0.75 9.15 -11.72
C ALA A 85 -0.76 9.04 -11.50
N TYR A 86 -1.29 9.87 -10.60
CA TYR A 86 -2.69 9.87 -10.20
C TYR A 86 -3.44 10.97 -10.95
N ALA A 87 -4.41 10.61 -11.79
CA ALA A 87 -5.15 11.53 -12.63
C ALA A 87 -6.60 11.70 -12.16
N VAL A 88 -7.01 12.95 -11.96
CA VAL A 88 -8.36 13.33 -11.56
C VAL A 88 -8.95 14.27 -12.61
N GLN A 89 -10.13 13.90 -13.09
CA GLN A 89 -10.92 14.75 -13.97
C GLN A 89 -11.76 15.71 -13.12
N VAL A 90 -11.76 16.98 -13.51
CA VAL A 90 -12.39 18.10 -12.81
C VAL A 90 -13.60 18.58 -13.59
N TYR A 91 -14.66 18.95 -12.86
CA TYR A 91 -15.99 19.26 -13.35
C TYR A 91 -16.55 20.51 -12.69
N SER A 92 -17.48 21.21 -13.34
CA SER A 92 -18.18 22.38 -12.76
C SER A 92 -19.52 22.03 -12.11
N ASP A 93 -19.85 20.73 -12.00
CA ASP A 93 -21.09 20.24 -11.41
C ASP A 93 -20.84 18.94 -10.64
N ASP A 94 -21.63 18.74 -9.57
CA ASP A 94 -21.51 17.58 -8.66
C ASP A 94 -21.96 16.26 -9.30
N ALA A 95 -22.58 16.30 -10.48
CA ALA A 95 -22.91 15.10 -11.24
C ALA A 95 -21.77 14.67 -12.18
N CYS A 96 -20.64 15.39 -12.19
CA CYS A 96 -19.49 15.14 -13.06
C CYS A 96 -19.88 15.05 -14.55
N THR A 97 -20.72 15.97 -15.02
CA THR A 97 -21.21 15.99 -16.42
C THR A 97 -20.47 17.00 -17.29
N VAL A 98 -20.19 18.20 -16.78
CA VAL A 98 -19.56 19.31 -17.48
C VAL A 98 -18.07 19.35 -17.18
N LYS A 99 -17.28 18.74 -18.07
CA LYS A 99 -15.82 18.68 -17.93
C LYS A 99 -15.17 20.05 -17.98
N GLN A 100 -14.26 20.30 -17.04
CA GLN A 100 -13.44 21.51 -16.99
C GLN A 100 -11.99 21.21 -17.36
N GLY A 101 -11.41 20.16 -16.77
CA GLY A 101 -10.00 19.85 -16.97
C GLY A 101 -9.53 18.59 -16.30
N LEU A 102 -8.23 18.37 -16.32
CA LEU A 102 -7.57 17.23 -15.71
C LEU A 102 -6.39 17.73 -14.88
N VAL A 103 -6.26 17.21 -13.66
CA VAL A 103 -5.06 17.35 -12.85
C VAL A 103 -4.42 15.98 -12.69
N ARG A 104 -3.13 15.89 -13.01
CA ARG A 104 -2.32 14.70 -12.80
C ARG A 104 -1.20 15.01 -11.84
N GLU A 105 -1.19 14.32 -10.71
CA GLU A 105 -0.12 14.39 -9.72
C GLU A 105 0.81 13.19 -9.87
N ARG A 106 2.10 13.40 -9.63
CA ARG A 106 3.13 12.37 -9.71
C ARG A 106 3.83 12.21 -8.39
N PHE A 107 4.06 10.95 -8.03
CA PHE A 107 4.78 10.56 -6.83
C PHE A 107 5.84 9.54 -7.18
N THR A 108 6.97 9.55 -6.47
CA THR A 108 7.91 8.43 -6.47
C THR A 108 7.82 7.70 -5.15
N VAL A 109 7.97 6.38 -5.19
CA VAL A 109 7.96 5.55 -3.99
C VAL A 109 9.04 4.47 -4.10
N SER A 110 9.91 4.42 -3.10
CA SER A 110 10.79 3.28 -2.89
C SER A 110 10.03 2.19 -2.13
N LEU A 111 9.98 0.99 -2.70
CA LEU A 111 9.16 -0.10 -2.24
C LEU A 111 9.96 -1.12 -1.44
N VAL A 112 9.34 -1.59 -0.36
CA VAL A 112 9.82 -2.71 0.45
C VAL A 112 8.81 -3.85 0.31
N PRO A 113 9.19 -4.97 -0.34
CA PRO A 113 8.39 -6.19 -0.37
C PRO A 113 8.06 -6.69 1.03
N VAL A 114 6.83 -7.16 1.25
CA VAL A 114 6.41 -7.76 2.52
C VAL A 114 5.49 -8.96 2.28
N THR A 115 5.55 -9.93 3.18
CA THR A 115 4.64 -11.07 3.16
C THR A 115 3.41 -10.79 4.01
N ARG A 116 2.22 -11.06 3.47
CA ARG A 116 0.95 -11.04 4.19
C ARG A 116 0.17 -12.31 3.88
N ALA A 117 -0.51 -12.86 4.87
CA ALA A 117 -1.27 -14.10 4.69
C ALA A 117 -2.33 -13.94 3.60
N GLY A 118 -2.34 -14.87 2.63
CA GLY A 118 -3.30 -14.86 1.52
C GLY A 118 -3.05 -13.81 0.44
N ARG A 119 -1.91 -13.10 0.47
CA ARG A 119 -1.53 -12.08 -0.53
C ARG A 119 -0.15 -12.39 -1.11
N ASP A 120 -0.03 -12.26 -2.43
CA ASP A 120 1.18 -12.67 -3.16
C ASP A 120 2.11 -11.50 -3.49
N ASN A 121 1.56 -10.28 -3.66
CA ASN A 121 2.29 -9.13 -4.16
C ASN A 121 2.06 -7.89 -3.30
N VAL A 122 2.55 -7.93 -2.06
CA VAL A 122 2.41 -6.80 -1.13
C VAL A 122 3.70 -6.00 -1.01
N VAL A 123 3.57 -4.68 -1.09
CA VAL A 123 4.67 -3.72 -0.88
C VAL A 123 4.30 -2.67 0.15
N LYS A 124 5.31 -2.11 0.80
CA LYS A 124 5.20 -0.92 1.64
C LYS A 124 6.06 0.20 1.09
N GLY A 125 5.67 1.45 1.30
CA GLY A 125 6.47 2.60 0.93
C GLY A 125 5.88 3.92 1.41
N ILE A 126 6.63 5.00 1.20
CA ILE A 126 6.21 6.36 1.51
C ILE A 126 6.27 7.16 0.20
N PRO A 127 5.13 7.44 -0.45
CA PRO A 127 5.09 8.22 -1.67
C PRO A 127 5.58 9.66 -1.43
N ARG A 128 6.42 10.16 -2.33
CA ARG A 128 6.94 11.53 -2.31
C ARG A 128 6.41 12.26 -3.51
N PHE A 129 5.76 13.40 -3.30
CA PHE A 129 5.26 14.24 -4.38
C PHE A 129 6.43 14.78 -5.22
N VAL A 130 6.33 14.63 -6.54
CA VAL A 130 7.34 15.05 -7.52
C VAL A 130 6.87 16.26 -8.32
N GLY A 131 5.58 16.36 -8.57
CA GLY A 131 4.99 17.48 -9.30
C GLY A 131 3.62 17.14 -9.86
N ALA A 132 3.03 18.12 -10.55
CA ALA A 132 1.73 17.96 -11.17
C ALA A 132 1.65 18.68 -12.51
N VAL A 133 0.68 18.26 -13.32
CA VAL A 133 0.28 18.94 -14.56
C VAL A 133 -1.22 19.13 -14.54
N ALA A 134 -1.65 20.33 -14.93
CA ALA A 134 -3.04 20.70 -15.14
C ALA A 134 -3.27 20.95 -16.64
N SER A 135 -4.38 20.46 -17.19
CA SER A 135 -4.77 20.70 -18.58
C SER A 135 -6.28 20.81 -18.75
N ALA A 136 -6.73 21.34 -19.89
CA ALA A 136 -8.15 21.44 -20.20
C ALA A 136 -8.79 20.08 -20.55
N ASP A 137 -8.02 19.12 -21.09
CA ASP A 137 -8.48 17.74 -21.38
C ASP A 137 -9.87 17.64 -22.04
N GLY A 138 -10.13 18.48 -23.05
CA GLY A 138 -11.40 18.54 -23.77
C GLY A 138 -12.52 19.34 -23.07
N GLY A 139 -12.24 19.93 -21.91
CA GLY A 139 -13.09 20.89 -21.20
C GLY A 139 -12.71 22.36 -21.46
N ALA A 140 -13.34 23.28 -20.72
CA ALA A 140 -13.13 24.72 -20.88
C ALA A 140 -11.83 25.26 -20.25
N GLY A 141 -11.08 24.41 -19.54
CA GLY A 141 -9.92 24.80 -18.74
C GLY A 141 -10.27 24.89 -17.25
N ILE A 142 -9.24 24.81 -16.41
CA ILE A 142 -9.37 24.86 -14.96
C ILE A 142 -8.59 26.04 -14.41
N THR A 143 -9.18 26.71 -13.42
CA THR A 143 -8.46 27.67 -12.57
C THR A 143 -8.20 27.02 -11.22
N LEU A 144 -6.94 26.98 -10.81
CA LEU A 144 -6.53 26.48 -9.50
C LEU A 144 -6.31 27.66 -8.56
N THR A 145 -6.83 27.56 -7.34
CA THR A 145 -6.62 28.55 -6.27
C THR A 145 -5.33 28.28 -5.48
N ALA A 146 -4.70 27.11 -5.70
CA ALA A 146 -3.41 26.75 -5.11
C ALA A 146 -2.59 25.89 -6.08
N LEU A 147 -1.26 25.87 -5.88
CA LEU A 147 -0.38 24.95 -6.58
C LEU A 147 -0.61 23.51 -6.06
N PRO A 148 -0.71 22.51 -6.94
CA PRO A 148 -0.80 21.13 -6.49
C PRO A 148 0.45 20.68 -5.72
N ASP A 149 0.22 19.97 -4.61
CA ASP A 149 1.25 19.50 -3.68
C ASP A 149 1.01 18.04 -3.21
N GLY A 150 0.12 17.33 -3.89
CA GLY A 150 -0.20 15.94 -3.60
C GLY A 150 -1.37 15.73 -2.63
N ARG A 151 -1.94 16.81 -2.04
CA ARG A 151 -3.05 16.72 -1.10
C ARG A 151 -4.33 16.13 -1.69
N MET A 152 -4.49 16.16 -3.03
CA MET A 152 -5.64 15.58 -3.73
C MET A 152 -5.75 14.07 -3.53
N THR A 153 -4.62 13.38 -3.38
CA THR A 153 -4.60 11.92 -3.24
C THR A 153 -4.43 11.44 -1.79
N GLY A 154 -4.01 12.32 -0.88
CA GLY A 154 -3.63 11.95 0.48
C GLY A 154 -2.37 11.08 0.59
N LEU A 155 -1.63 10.87 -0.51
CA LEU A 155 -0.46 9.97 -0.54
C LEU A 155 0.85 10.63 -0.07
N THR A 156 0.93 11.97 -0.08
CA THR A 156 2.19 12.69 0.18
C THR A 156 2.74 12.40 1.57
N ASN A 157 3.91 11.77 1.63
CA ASN A 157 4.66 11.48 2.86
C ASN A 157 3.87 10.65 3.89
N VAL A 158 2.90 9.84 3.43
CA VAL A 158 2.13 8.93 4.29
C VAL A 158 2.60 7.49 4.09
N LYS A 159 2.73 6.74 5.20
CA LYS A 159 3.05 5.32 5.18
C LYS A 159 1.93 4.56 4.48
N THR A 160 2.27 3.91 3.38
CA THR A 160 1.32 3.28 2.47
C THR A 160 1.68 1.81 2.29
N ILE A 161 0.67 0.95 2.27
CA ILE A 161 0.78 -0.41 1.76
C ILE A 161 0.06 -0.52 0.41
N GLY A 162 0.59 -1.33 -0.49
CA GLY A 162 0.00 -1.63 -1.79
C GLY A 162 -0.04 -3.12 -2.05
N ASP A 163 -1.08 -3.59 -2.74
CA ASP A 163 -1.23 -4.99 -3.16
C ASP A 163 -1.76 -5.06 -4.58
N VAL A 164 -1.31 -6.08 -5.32
CA VAL A 164 -1.92 -6.49 -6.58
C VAL A 164 -2.30 -7.96 -6.49
N GLN A 165 -3.60 -8.25 -6.51
CA GLN A 165 -4.09 -9.62 -6.50
C GLN A 165 -5.41 -9.74 -7.27
N GLY A 166 -5.55 -10.82 -8.05
CA GLY A 166 -6.79 -11.09 -8.79
C GLY A 166 -7.19 -9.99 -9.78
N GLY A 167 -6.22 -9.28 -10.35
CA GLY A 167 -6.46 -8.16 -11.28
C GLY A 167 -6.93 -6.87 -10.61
N ARG A 168 -6.77 -6.74 -9.28
CA ARG A 168 -7.09 -5.54 -8.52
C ARG A 168 -5.82 -4.94 -7.94
N LEU A 169 -5.69 -3.62 -8.05
CA LEU A 169 -4.69 -2.82 -7.35
C LEU A 169 -5.35 -2.18 -6.12
N GLN A 170 -4.78 -2.37 -4.95
CA GLN A 170 -5.27 -1.79 -3.70
C GLN A 170 -4.18 -0.94 -3.05
N PHE A 171 -4.57 0.19 -2.48
CA PHE A 171 -3.71 1.00 -1.61
C PHE A 171 -4.39 1.21 -0.27
N SER A 172 -3.60 1.35 0.78
CA SER A 172 -4.09 1.83 2.07
C SER A 172 -3.01 2.68 2.72
N VAL A 173 -3.41 3.82 3.24
CA VAL A 173 -2.55 4.80 3.90
C VAL A 173 -2.77 4.74 5.41
N ALA A 174 -1.75 5.03 6.20
CA ALA A 174 -1.88 5.08 7.66
C ALA A 174 -2.74 6.27 8.08
N GLU A 175 -3.95 6.00 8.57
CA GLU A 175 -4.87 7.02 9.10
C GLU A 175 -4.99 6.96 10.63
N PRO A 176 -5.34 8.09 11.28
CA PRO A 176 -5.62 8.10 12.72
C PRO A 176 -6.70 7.06 13.10
N GLY A 177 -6.37 6.20 14.07
CA GLY A 177 -7.30 5.17 14.57
C GLY A 177 -7.27 3.86 13.79
N GLN A 178 -6.54 3.76 12.68
CA GLN A 178 -6.35 2.50 11.95
C GLN A 178 -5.28 1.62 12.64
N PRO A 179 -5.49 0.29 12.70
CA PRO A 179 -4.44 -0.64 13.11
C PRO A 179 -3.23 -0.56 12.18
N VAL A 180 -2.06 -0.34 12.78
CA VAL A 180 -0.77 -0.30 12.08
C VAL A 180 0.20 -1.35 12.64
N ASP A 181 1.22 -1.70 11.87
CA ASP A 181 2.32 -2.54 12.32
C ASP A 181 3.32 -1.75 13.19
N ALA A 182 4.39 -2.43 13.64
CA ALA A 182 5.43 -1.82 14.46
C ALA A 182 6.17 -0.66 13.77
N ASP A 183 6.19 -0.65 12.43
CA ASP A 183 6.79 0.41 11.63
C ASP A 183 5.76 1.49 11.25
N GLY A 184 4.52 1.41 11.74
CA GLY A 184 3.45 2.37 11.52
C GLY A 184 2.79 2.31 10.15
N TYR A 185 2.96 1.22 9.39
CA TYR A 185 2.22 0.99 8.14
C TYR A 185 0.88 0.32 8.43
N PRO A 186 -0.15 0.55 7.61
CA PRO A 186 -1.42 -0.17 7.74
C PRO A 186 -1.25 -1.69 7.81
N ASN A 187 -2.08 -2.35 8.61
CA ASN A 187 -2.12 -3.81 8.66
C ASN A 187 -2.97 -4.42 7.55
N ASP A 188 -4.03 -3.72 7.15
CA ASP A 188 -5.08 -4.25 6.27
C ASP A 188 -5.35 -3.32 5.09
N PHE A 189 -5.94 -3.90 4.05
CA PHE A 189 -6.45 -3.20 2.88
C PHE A 189 -7.95 -2.96 3.00
N ASN A 190 -8.43 -1.81 2.52
CA ASN A 190 -9.86 -1.62 2.32
C ASN A 190 -10.33 -2.48 1.14
N ALA A 191 -11.11 -3.53 1.43
CA ALA A 191 -11.61 -4.46 0.41
C ALA A 191 -12.53 -3.82 -0.65
N ASN A 192 -13.09 -2.64 -0.35
CA ASN A 192 -13.98 -1.90 -1.24
C ASN A 192 -13.27 -0.72 -1.93
N ASP A 193 -11.98 -0.48 -1.65
CA ASP A 193 -11.21 0.55 -2.34
C ASP A 193 -10.12 -0.11 -3.17
N TYR A 194 -10.40 -0.26 -4.46
CA TYR A 194 -9.48 -0.85 -5.40
C TYR A 194 -9.66 -0.28 -6.81
N PHE A 195 -8.62 -0.48 -7.61
CA PHE A 195 -8.59 -0.19 -9.01
C PHE A 195 -8.50 -1.49 -9.82
N VAL A 196 -8.99 -1.45 -11.05
CA VAL A 196 -8.96 -2.54 -12.03
C VAL A 196 -8.28 -2.06 -13.32
N ARG A 197 -7.82 -2.99 -14.16
CA ARG A 197 -7.22 -2.68 -15.46
C ARG A 197 -8.28 -2.37 -16.53
#